data_AF-A0A355BD29-F1
#
_entry.id   AF-A0A355BD29-F1
#
_cell.length_a   1.000
_cell.length_b   1.000
_cell.length_c   1.000
_cell.angle_alpha   90.00
_cell.angle_beta   90.00
_cell.angle_gamma   90.00
#
_symmetry.space_group_name_H-M   'P 1'
#
loop_
_entity.id
_entity.type
_entity.pdbx_description
1 polymer ?
#
loop_
_entity_poly.entity_id
_entity_poly.type
_entity_poly.pdbx_seq_one_letter_code
_entity_poly.pdbx_strand_id
1 'polypeptide(L)' 'MSKVKLGINGFGRIGRIVFRESFNRDNVEVVAINDS' A
#
# COMPACT_ATOMS: atom_id res chain seq x y z
N MET A 1 -2.65 19.05 0.32
CA MET A 1 -1.73 18.16 1.05
C MET A 1 -1.13 17.16 0.08
N SER A 2 0.15 16.82 0.20
CA SER A 2 0.72 15.68 -0.52
C SER A 2 0.20 14.37 0.05
N LYS A 3 0.05 13.34 -0.79
CA LYS A 3 -0.32 11.99 -0.36
C LYS A 3 0.80 11.36 0.48
N VAL A 4 0.45 10.55 1.46
CA VAL A 4 1.39 9.74 2.22
C VAL A 4 1.88 8.59 1.35
N LYS A 5 3.19 8.50 1.13
CA LYS A 5 3.81 7.42 0.37
C LYS A 5 3.99 6.19 1.25
N LEU A 6 3.40 5.07 0.84
CA LEU A 6 3.38 3.80 1.57
C LEU A 6 4.20 2.74 0.82
N GLY A 7 5.13 2.08 1.51
CA GLY A 7 5.77 0.86 1.04
C GLY A 7 5.17 -0.37 1.72
N ILE A 8 5.05 -1.49 1.01
CA ILE A 8 4.59 -2.78 1.57
C ILE A 8 5.74 -3.78 1.49
N ASN A 9 6.18 -4.31 2.63
CA ASN A 9 7.15 -5.41 2.69
C ASN A 9 6.45 -6.68 3.21
N GLY A 10 6.28 -7.67 2.33
CA GLY A 10 5.41 -8.82 2.54
C GLY A 10 4.06 -8.67 1.82
N PHE A 11 3.92 -9.28 0.65
CA PHE A 11 2.72 -9.26 -0.21
C PHE A 11 1.84 -10.51 -0.10
N GLY A 12 1.82 -11.10 1.10
CA GLY A 12 0.89 -12.15 1.49
C GLY A 12 -0.56 -11.67 1.64
N ARG A 13 -1.34 -12.41 2.43
CA ARG A 13 -2.78 -12.12 2.65
C ARG A 13 -3.04 -10.68 3.08
N ILE A 14 -2.29 -10.17 4.06
CA ILE A 14 -2.48 -8.82 4.59
C ILE A 14 -1.96 -7.74 3.62
N GLY A 15 -0.77 -7.93 3.03
CA GLY A 15 -0.23 -6.99 2.05
C GLY A 15 -1.19 -6.72 0.90
N ARG A 16 -1.85 -7.76 0.38
CA ARG A 16 -2.88 -7.63 -0.67
C ARG A 16 -4.14 -6.90 -0.21
N ILE A 17 -4.59 -7.13 1.03
CA ILE A 17 -5.75 -6.41 1.60
C ILE A 17 -5.41 -4.93 1.78
N VAL A 18 -4.24 -4.61 2.34
CA VAL A 18 -3.77 -3.23 2.52
C VAL A 18 -3.64 -2.51 1.18
N PHE A 19 -3.06 -3.17 0.17
CA PHE A 19 -2.97 -2.62 -1.18
C PHE A 19 -4.35 -2.31 -1.77
N ARG A 20 -5.31 -3.23 -1.64
CA ARG A 20 -6.70 -3.01 -2.09
C ARG A 20 -7.36 -1.83 -1.37
N GLU A 21 -7.27 -1.76 -0.04
CA GLU A 21 -7.87 -0.66 0.72
C GLU A 21 -7.21 0.69 0.46
N SER A 22 -5.96 0.71 -0.02
CA SER A 22 -5.28 1.95 -0.38
C SER A 22 -5.98 2.69 -1.53
N PHE A 23 -6.68 2.00 -2.44
CA PHE A 23 -7.46 2.62 -3.51
C PHE A 23 -8.71 3.35 -3.00
N ASN A 24 -9.20 3.01 -1.81
CA ASN A 24 -10.34 3.67 -1.17
C ASN A 24 -9.93 4.88 -0.33
N ARG A 25 -8.63 5.27 -0.35
CA ARG A 25 -8.07 6.31 0.51
C ARG A 25 -7.27 7.33 -0.31
N ASP A 26 -7.85 8.52 -0.50
CA ASP A 26 -7.24 9.58 -1.32
C ASP A 26 -5.94 10.17 -0.72
N ASN A 27 -5.70 9.93 0.56
CA ASN A 27 -4.55 10.46 1.29
C ASN A 27 -3.32 9.55 1.28
N VAL A 28 -3.38 8.37 0.64
CA VAL A 28 -2.25 7.43 0.56
C VAL A 28 -1.93 7.07 -0.89
N GLU A 29 -0.67 6.70 -1.13
CA GLU A 29 -0.18 6.20 -2.40
C GLU A 29 0.81 5.07 -2.13
N VAL A 30 0.54 3.86 -2.62
CA VAL A 30 1.50 2.75 -2.52
C VAL A 30 2.57 2.95 -3.59
N VAL A 31 3.82 3.14 -3.16
CA VAL A 31 4.94 3.47 -4.06
C VAL A 31 5.91 2.31 -4.29
N ALA A 32 5.88 1.28 -3.44
CA ALA A 32 6.75 0.11 -3.56
C ALA A 32 6.14 -1.11 -2.87
N ILE A 33 6.42 -2.29 -3.43
CA ILE A 33 6.13 -3.59 -2.83
C ILE A 33 7.41 -4.42 -2.89
N ASN A 34 7.79 -5.03 -1.78
CA ASN A 34 8.88 -5.99 -1.68
C ASN A 34 8.32 -7.31 -1.13
N ASP A 35 8.64 -8.43 -1.76
CA ASP A 35 8.27 -9.78 -1.32
C ASP A 35 9.39 -10.76 -1.70
N SER A 36 9.48 -11.90 -1.01
CA SER A 36 10.50 -12.94 -1.23
C SER A 36 10.29 -13.73 -2.52
#